data_AF-A0A9C8ADJ9-F1
#
_entry.id   AF-A0A9C8ADJ9-F1
#
_cell.length_a   1.000
_cell.length_b   1.000
_cell.length_c   1.000
_cell.angle_alpha   90.00
_cell.angle_beta   90.00
_cell.angle_gamma   90.00
#
_symmetry.space_group_name_H-M   'P 1'
#
loop_
_entity.id
_entity.type
_entity.pdbx_description
1 polymer ?
#
loop_
_entity_poly.entity_id
_entity_poly.type
_entity_poly.pdbx_seq_one_letter_code
_entity_poly.pdbx_strand_id
1 'polypeptide(L)'
;MSNYSPPPPNDFFWLSSALMCVLDADGVVVQLNPAWEKKLNLVRTDIEQSHYLAWVHPDDKASSRDKLAQLDITMQSQHDTSLPETAHRPVETHVAFSNRWRDCSAYYHWLHWEISAVQREGEIIPIMN
;
A
#
# COMPACT_ATOMS: atom_id res chain seq x y z
N MET A 1 -35.65 -13.57 15.42
CA MET A 1 -35.13 -12.54 14.50
C MET A 1 -33.93 -11.92 15.18
N SER A 2 -32.72 -12.18 14.67
CA SER A 2 -31.49 -11.62 15.26
C SER A 2 -31.21 -10.27 14.64
N ASN A 3 -31.22 -9.21 15.45
CA ASN A 3 -30.81 -7.87 15.01
C ASN A 3 -29.29 -7.83 14.91
N TYR A 4 -28.75 -8.28 13.77
CA TYR A 4 -27.35 -8.03 13.42
C TYR A 4 -27.22 -6.56 13.01
N SER A 5 -26.74 -5.73 13.93
CA SER A 5 -26.11 -4.46 13.54
C SER A 5 -24.68 -4.79 13.13
N PRO A 6 -24.21 -4.41 11.93
CA PRO A 6 -22.78 -4.45 11.65
C PRO A 6 -22.05 -3.57 12.69
N PRO A 7 -20.80 -3.90 13.06
CA PRO A 7 -19.98 -3.01 13.86
C PRO A 7 -19.83 -1.65 13.13
N PRO A 8 -19.71 -0.53 13.87
CA PRO A 8 -19.51 0.77 13.23
C PRO A 8 -18.28 0.75 12.31
N PRO A 9 -18.25 1.59 11.25
CA PRO A 9 -17.11 1.68 10.34
C PRO A 9 -15.83 1.87 11.14
N ASN A 10 -14.76 1.16 10.77
CA ASN A 10 -13.60 0.95 11.63
C ASN A 10 -12.86 2.27 11.98
N ASP A 11 -13.27 2.90 13.08
CA ASP A 11 -12.85 4.25 13.50
C ASP A 11 -11.34 4.40 13.58
N PHE A 12 -10.63 3.32 13.93
CA PHE A 12 -9.18 3.31 14.10
C PHE A 12 -8.43 3.81 12.86
N PHE A 13 -8.79 3.35 11.65
CA PHE A 13 -8.09 3.79 10.43
C PHE A 13 -8.21 5.31 10.26
N TRP A 14 -9.40 5.86 10.49
CA TRP A 14 -9.73 7.27 10.32
C TRP A 14 -9.20 8.17 11.45
N LEU A 15 -9.11 7.66 12.68
CA LEU A 15 -8.66 8.39 13.86
C LEU A 15 -7.16 8.23 14.15
N SER A 16 -6.50 7.19 13.61
CA SER A 16 -5.08 6.94 13.83
C SER A 16 -4.22 8.10 13.32
N SER A 17 -3.18 8.42 14.09
CA SER A 17 -2.16 9.41 13.69
C SER A 17 -1.00 8.77 12.91
N ALA A 18 -0.93 7.44 12.80
CA ALA A 18 -0.02 6.75 11.90
C ALA A 18 -0.43 6.99 10.44
N LEU A 19 0.53 7.03 9.53
CA LEU A 19 0.24 7.08 8.09
C LEU A 19 -0.18 5.67 7.65
N MET A 20 -1.45 5.51 7.31
CA MET A 20 -2.01 4.22 6.87
C MET A 20 -2.42 4.30 5.41
N CYS A 21 -2.16 3.24 4.65
CA CYS A 21 -2.39 3.14 3.21
C CYS A 21 -2.93 1.74 2.89
N VAL A 22 -3.88 1.65 1.96
CA VAL A 22 -4.35 0.41 1.37
C VAL A 22 -3.93 0.40 -0.10
N LEU A 23 -3.23 -0.66 -0.51
CA LEU A 23 -2.87 -0.94 -1.90
C LEU A 23 -3.73 -2.09 -2.44
N ASP A 24 -4.02 -2.08 -3.74
CA ASP A 24 -4.50 -3.27 -4.44
C ASP A 24 -3.33 -4.15 -4.96
N ALA A 25 -3.67 -5.26 -5.63
CA ALA A 25 -2.70 -6.19 -6.19
C ALA A 25 -1.88 -5.58 -7.35
N ASP A 26 -2.38 -4.55 -8.03
CA ASP A 26 -1.67 -3.79 -9.06
C ASP A 26 -0.83 -2.62 -8.47
N GLY A 27 -0.85 -2.48 -7.13
CA GLY A 27 -0.07 -1.50 -6.37
C GLY A 27 -0.58 -0.06 -6.53
N VAL A 28 -1.85 0.10 -6.87
CA VAL A 28 -2.58 1.38 -6.85
C VAL A 28 -3.00 1.68 -5.42
N VAL A 29 -2.90 2.95 -5.02
CA VAL A 29 -3.41 3.43 -3.72
C VAL A 29 -4.93 3.45 -3.75
N VAL A 30 -5.55 2.50 -3.05
CA VAL A 30 -7.02 2.40 -2.94
C VAL A 30 -7.56 3.41 -1.93
N GLN A 31 -6.88 3.57 -0.79
CA GLN A 31 -7.36 4.40 0.31
C GLN A 31 -6.21 4.90 1.20
N LEU A 32 -6.28 6.17 1.61
CA LEU A 32 -5.40 6.79 2.60
C LEU A 32 -6.18 7.29 3.82
N ASN A 33 -5.55 7.28 5.00
CA ASN A 33 -6.15 7.89 6.19
C ASN A 33 -5.87 9.41 6.32
N PRO A 34 -6.64 10.16 7.14
CA PRO A 34 -6.47 11.63 7.27
C PRO A 34 -5.13 12.07 7.86
N ALA A 35 -4.31 11.15 8.39
CA ALA A 35 -2.96 11.47 8.84
C ALA A 35 -2.07 11.96 7.69
N TRP A 36 -2.32 11.52 6.44
CA TRP A 36 -1.61 11.97 5.24
C TRP A 36 -1.77 13.47 5.00
N GLU A 37 -3.01 13.97 5.08
CA GLU A 37 -3.33 15.40 4.94
C GLU A 37 -2.64 16.22 6.03
N LYS A 38 -2.71 15.74 7.28
CA LYS A 38 -2.18 16.43 8.46
C LYS A 38 -0.65 16.46 8.55
N LYS A 39 0.05 15.44 8.02
CA LYS A 39 1.51 15.28 8.17
C LYS A 39 2.30 15.68 6.93
N LEU A 40 1.75 15.49 5.74
CA LEU A 40 2.45 15.70 4.47
C LEU A 40 1.80 16.78 3.59
N ASN A 41 0.73 17.43 4.07
CA ASN A 41 -0.04 18.46 3.34
C ASN A 41 -0.53 17.98 1.95
N LEU A 42 -0.68 16.66 1.78
CA LEU A 42 -1.15 16.02 0.56
C LEU A 42 -2.68 15.91 0.59
N VAL A 43 -3.34 16.23 -0.52
CA VAL A 43 -4.78 15.94 -0.68
C VAL A 43 -4.92 14.46 -1.04
N ARG A 44 -5.72 13.69 -0.27
CA ARG A 44 -5.83 12.23 -0.48
C ARG A 44 -6.34 11.86 -1.87
N THR A 45 -7.30 12.60 -2.40
CA THR A 45 -7.89 12.37 -3.73
C THR A 45 -6.89 12.49 -4.89
N ASP A 46 -5.75 13.13 -4.67
CA ASP A 46 -4.71 13.29 -5.70
C ASP A 46 -3.75 12.07 -5.72
N ILE A 47 -3.78 11.25 -4.67
CA ILE A 47 -2.95 10.04 -4.51
C ILE A 47 -3.78 8.77 -4.67
N GLU A 48 -5.00 8.75 -4.14
CA GLU A 48 -5.95 7.66 -4.35
C GLU A 48 -6.18 7.48 -5.86
N GLN A 49 -6.26 6.22 -6.31
CA GLN A 49 -6.24 5.83 -7.74
C GLN A 49 -4.92 6.09 -8.49
N SER A 50 -3.82 6.42 -7.81
CA SER A 50 -2.47 6.48 -8.41
C SER A 50 -1.56 5.35 -7.92
N HIS A 51 -0.57 4.94 -8.73
CA HIS A 51 0.40 3.92 -8.32
C HIS A 51 1.31 4.42 -7.19
N TYR A 52 1.54 3.57 -6.20
CA TYR A 52 2.46 3.83 -5.07
C TYR A 52 3.85 4.32 -5.54
N LEU A 53 4.43 3.68 -6.56
CA LEU A 53 5.75 4.05 -7.10
C LEU A 53 5.78 5.39 -7.85
N ALA A 54 4.64 6.07 -8.08
CA ALA A 54 4.64 7.43 -8.62
C ALA A 54 5.21 8.45 -7.62
N TRP A 55 5.05 8.19 -6.32
CA TRP A 55 5.40 9.08 -5.21
C TRP A 55 6.72 8.73 -4.53
N VAL A 56 7.25 7.54 -4.77
CA VAL A 56 8.57 7.12 -4.27
C VAL A 56 9.70 7.84 -5.04
N HIS A 57 10.79 8.19 -4.35
CA HIS A 57 11.98 8.78 -4.96
C HIS A 57 12.57 7.86 -6.05
N PRO A 58 13.03 8.38 -7.21
CA PRO A 58 13.55 7.59 -8.32
C PRO A 58 14.50 6.44 -7.93
N ASP A 59 15.56 6.70 -7.17
CA ASP A 59 16.52 5.66 -6.76
C ASP A 59 15.89 4.55 -5.88
N ASP A 60 14.83 4.86 -5.13
CA ASP A 60 14.17 3.92 -4.21
C ASP A 60 13.06 3.12 -4.90
N LYS A 61 12.73 3.42 -6.17
CA LYS A 61 11.63 2.75 -6.89
C LYS A 61 11.93 1.27 -7.15
N ALA A 62 13.18 0.93 -7.49
CA ALA A 62 13.58 -0.44 -7.76
C ALA A 62 13.46 -1.31 -6.51
N SER A 63 14.09 -0.89 -5.39
CA SER A 63 14.03 -1.61 -4.12
C SER A 63 12.61 -1.69 -3.55
N SER A 64 11.80 -0.64 -3.70
CA SER A 64 10.39 -0.65 -3.32
C SER A 64 9.55 -1.62 -4.17
N ARG A 65 9.78 -1.68 -5.48
CA ARG A 65 9.12 -2.63 -6.39
C ARG A 65 9.46 -4.07 -6.01
N ASP A 66 10.73 -4.37 -5.77
CA ASP A 66 11.18 -5.71 -5.40
C ASP A 66 10.57 -6.16 -4.06
N LYS A 67 10.29 -5.21 -3.14
CA LYS A 67 9.58 -5.46 -1.88
C LYS A 67 8.09 -5.70 -2.06
N LEU A 68 7.41 -4.95 -2.94
CA LEU A 68 6.00 -5.18 -3.27
C LEU A 68 5.80 -6.51 -4.02
N ALA A 69 6.71 -6.88 -4.91
CA ALA A 69 6.69 -8.17 -5.61
C ALA A 69 6.87 -9.39 -4.68
N GLN A 70 7.45 -9.22 -3.49
CA GLN A 70 7.46 -10.29 -2.46
C GLN A 70 6.07 -10.58 -1.88
N LEU A 71 5.16 -9.60 -1.94
CA LEU A 71 3.75 -9.71 -1.54
C LEU A 71 2.81 -10.09 -2.70
N ASP A 72 3.36 -10.45 -3.86
CA ASP A 72 2.62 -10.64 -5.14
C ASP A 72 1.91 -9.36 -5.66
N ILE A 73 2.29 -8.18 -5.16
CA ILE A 73 1.80 -6.88 -5.67
C ILE A 73 2.59 -6.53 -6.93
N THR A 74 1.98 -6.77 -8.09
CA THR A 74 2.62 -6.70 -9.41
C THR A 74 2.08 -5.53 -10.23
N MET A 75 2.85 -4.46 -10.35
CA MET A 75 2.49 -3.34 -11.24
C MET A 75 2.64 -3.75 -12.71
N GLN A 76 1.53 -3.99 -13.40
CA GLN A 76 1.49 -4.44 -14.79
C GLN A 76 2.11 -3.41 -15.76
N SER A 77 3.41 -3.54 -16.06
CA SER A 77 4.07 -2.78 -17.15
C SER A 77 5.40 -3.36 -17.65
N GLN A 78 5.75 -4.62 -17.35
CA GLN A 78 6.84 -5.32 -18.04
C GLN A 78 6.43 -6.76 -18.39
N HIS A 79 5.81 -6.92 -19.56
CA HIS A 79 5.76 -8.19 -20.30
C HIS A 79 7.17 -8.53 -20.81
N ASP A 80 8.09 -8.86 -19.90
CA ASP A 80 9.32 -9.56 -20.27
C ASP A 80 9.11 -11.06 -20.04
N THR A 81 8.59 -11.73 -21.06
CA THR A 81 8.22 -13.15 -21.04
C THR A 81 9.47 -14.02 -21.21
N SER A 82 10.48 -13.77 -20.37
CA SER A 82 11.86 -14.22 -20.55
C SER A 82 12.55 -14.70 -19.25
N LEU A 83 11.78 -15.05 -18.21
CA LEU A 83 12.33 -15.72 -17.02
C LEU A 83 11.55 -17.01 -16.71
N PRO A 84 12.23 -18.08 -16.26
CA PRO A 84 11.63 -19.41 -16.19
C PRO A 84 10.68 -19.55 -15.00
N GLU A 85 9.59 -20.26 -15.27
CA GLU A 85 8.48 -20.64 -14.38
C GLU A 85 8.92 -21.66 -13.30
N THR A 86 9.97 -21.37 -12.52
CA THR A 86 10.60 -22.32 -11.57
C THR A 86 11.26 -21.65 -10.37
N ALA A 87 10.61 -20.64 -9.78
CA ALA A 87 10.88 -20.24 -8.40
C ALA A 87 9.57 -20.26 -7.61
N HIS A 88 9.33 -21.34 -6.85
CA HIS A 88 8.34 -21.37 -5.77
C HIS A 88 8.86 -20.50 -4.62
N ARG A 89 8.98 -19.19 -4.86
CA ARG A 89 9.22 -18.23 -3.80
C ARG A 89 7.90 -18.14 -3.03
N PRO A 90 7.86 -18.47 -1.72
CA PRO A 90 6.64 -18.28 -0.96
C PRO A 90 6.26 -16.80 -1.04
N VAL A 91 4.99 -16.53 -1.37
CA VAL A 91 4.46 -15.17 -1.28
C VAL A 91 4.52 -14.78 0.20
N GLU A 92 5.27 -13.73 0.51
CA GLU A 92 5.38 -13.22 1.86
C GLU A 92 4.02 -12.65 2.27
N THR A 93 3.60 -12.88 3.51
CA THR A 93 2.39 -12.25 4.06
C THR A 93 2.67 -10.87 4.67
N HIS A 94 3.95 -10.53 4.87
CA HIS A 94 4.37 -9.26 5.43
C HIS A 94 5.77 -8.86 4.95
N VAL A 95 5.96 -7.58 4.58
CA VAL A 95 7.28 -6.99 4.36
C VAL A 95 7.43 -5.67 5.10
N ALA A 96 8.61 -5.45 5.66
CA ALA A 96 9.04 -4.16 6.18
C ALA A 96 10.18 -3.58 5.33
N PHE A 97 10.11 -2.28 5.04
CA PHE A 97 11.16 -1.52 4.33
C PHE A 97 11.00 -0.01 4.55
N SER A 98 12.02 0.78 4.21
CA SER A 98 11.95 2.24 4.24
C SER A 98 12.25 2.82 2.86
N ASN A 99 11.60 3.91 2.50
CA ASN A 99 11.89 4.68 1.29
C ASN A 99 11.62 6.18 1.48
N ARG A 100 12.06 6.96 0.50
CA ARG A 100 11.76 8.39 0.41
C ARG A 100 10.44 8.60 -0.34
N TRP A 101 9.46 9.22 0.31
CA TRP A 101 8.15 9.55 -0.24
C TRP A 101 7.99 11.04 -0.50
N ARG A 102 7.44 11.41 -1.65
CA ARG A 102 7.27 12.79 -2.11
C ARG A 102 6.02 13.46 -1.53
N ASP A 103 6.15 14.68 -1.03
CA ASP A 103 5.02 15.54 -0.62
C ASP A 103 4.49 16.44 -1.76
N CYS A 104 3.49 17.28 -1.43
CA CYS A 104 2.89 18.23 -2.38
C CYS A 104 3.87 19.31 -2.87
N SER A 105 4.95 19.55 -2.13
CA SER A 105 6.00 20.55 -2.42
C SER A 105 7.19 19.93 -3.16
N ALA A 106 7.08 18.67 -3.59
CA ALA A 106 8.14 17.85 -4.18
C ALA A 106 9.35 17.60 -3.27
N TYR A 107 9.23 17.81 -1.96
CA TYR A 107 10.22 17.40 -0.97
C TYR A 107 10.02 15.91 -0.63
N TYR A 108 11.08 15.25 -0.18
CA TYR A 108 11.09 13.81 0.09
C TYR A 108 11.31 13.51 1.57
N HIS A 109 10.34 12.80 2.17
CA HIS A 109 10.36 12.39 3.57
C HIS A 109 10.69 10.90 3.67
N TRP A 110 11.54 10.51 4.63
CA TRP A 110 11.76 9.10 4.92
C TRP A 110 10.55 8.50 5.63
N LEU A 111 9.90 7.53 4.98
CA LEU A 111 8.84 6.72 5.57
C LEU A 111 9.35 5.31 5.82
N HIS A 112 8.92 4.73 6.94
CA HIS A 112 9.02 3.30 7.20
C HIS A 112 7.66 2.66 6.93
N TRP A 113 7.67 1.55 6.21
CA TRP A 113 6.50 0.82 5.78
C TRP A 113 6.54 -0.58 6.37
N GLU A 114 5.44 -0.95 7.01
CA GLU A 114 5.07 -2.33 7.35
C GLU A 114 3.82 -2.64 6.52
N ILE A 115 3.94 -3.59 5.59
CA ILE A 115 2.85 -3.93 4.65
C ILE A 115 2.51 -5.40 4.83
N SER A 116 1.30 -5.67 5.31
CA SER A 116 0.72 -7.02 5.39
C SER A 116 -0.19 -7.29 4.19
N ALA A 117 0.15 -8.32 3.40
CA ALA A 117 -0.73 -8.80 2.34
C ALA A 117 -1.80 -9.72 2.92
N VAL A 118 -3.07 -9.31 2.79
CA VAL A 118 -4.21 -10.11 3.26
C VAL A 118 -4.74 -10.94 2.10
N GLN A 119 -4.22 -12.16 1.98
CA GLN A 119 -4.75 -13.18 1.07
C GLN A 119 -6.22 -13.44 1.39
N ARG A 120 -7.11 -13.31 0.40
CA ARG A 120 -8.57 -13.40 0.58
C ARG A 120 -9.20 -14.35 -0.43
N GLU A 121 -9.66 -15.48 0.07
CA GLU A 121 -10.84 -16.13 -0.49
C GLU A 121 -12.07 -15.25 -0.15
N GLY A 122 -12.65 -14.57 -1.14
CA GLY A 122 -14.05 -14.13 -1.07
C GLY A 122 -14.35 -12.64 -0.85
N GLU A 123 -14.02 -12.02 0.30
CA GLU A 123 -14.64 -10.72 0.67
C GLU A 123 -13.88 -9.86 1.72
N ILE A 124 -13.97 -8.51 1.66
CA ILE A 124 -13.14 -7.48 2.37
C ILE A 124 -14.01 -6.26 2.76
N ILE A 125 -14.04 -5.60 3.95
CA ILE A 125 -13.49 -5.74 5.33
C ILE A 125 -11.96 -5.53 5.55
N PRO A 126 -11.47 -4.60 6.41
CA PRO A 126 -10.02 -4.25 6.58
C PRO A 126 -9.29 -4.85 7.82
N ILE A 127 -7.94 -4.90 7.78
CA ILE A 127 -7.05 -5.18 8.93
C ILE A 127 -6.38 -3.88 9.41
N MET A 128 -6.22 -3.70 10.73
CA MET A 128 -5.58 -2.57 11.39
C MET A 128 -4.10 -2.84 11.69
N ASN A 129 -3.35 -1.76 11.97
CA ASN A 129 -2.10 -1.81 12.75
C ASN A 129 -2.48 -1.66 14.24
#